data_AF-A0A8X6V8E9-F1
#
_entry.id   AF-A0A8X6V8E9-F1
#
_cell.length_a   1.000
_cell.length_b   1.000
_cell.length_c   1.000
_cell.angle_alpha   90.00
_cell.angle_beta   90.00
_cell.angle_gamma   90.00
#
_symmetry.space_group_name_H-M   'P 1'
#
loop_
_entity.id
_entity.type
_entity.pdbx_description
1 polymer ?
#
loop_
_entity_poly.entity_id
_entity_poly.type
_entity_poly.pdbx_seq_one_letter_code
_entity_poly.pdbx_strand_id
1 'polypeptide(L)'
;MEGKLIRVTRTKRGDEIRQLCVPLKFRLEINRLSHDEIGGHLDVTKAKNRVLRYFFGPNIYRDIEEFFKTCDACQRLGKPRDKVKAPLKLIPIIAEVFSKINIDTVGPVPQKQILDYGHMCNLKVS
;
A
#
# COMPACT_ATOMS: atom_id res chain seq x y z
N MET A 1 14.44 -24.92 -30.91
CA MET A 1 14.45 -23.93 -29.80
C MET A 1 15.44 -22.79 -30.11
N GLU A 2 15.46 -22.30 -31.34
CA GLU A 2 16.51 -21.38 -31.83
C GLU A 2 16.00 -19.94 -31.87
N GLY A 3 16.88 -18.97 -31.55
CA GLY A 3 16.62 -17.53 -31.74
C GLY A 3 16.24 -16.72 -30.50
N LYS A 4 16.30 -17.28 -29.28
CA LYS A 4 16.05 -16.51 -28.05
C LYS A 4 17.35 -16.03 -27.41
N LEU A 5 17.44 -14.74 -27.11
CA LEU A 5 18.57 -14.16 -26.38
C LEU A 5 18.44 -14.45 -24.87
N ILE A 6 19.46 -15.07 -24.29
CA ILE A 6 19.53 -15.37 -22.85
C ILE A 6 20.69 -14.59 -22.23
N ARG A 7 20.40 -13.88 -21.14
CA ARG A 7 21.42 -13.32 -20.25
C ARG A 7 21.79 -14.36 -19.20
N VAL A 8 23.07 -14.66 -19.09
CA VAL A 8 23.62 -15.51 -18.03
C VAL A 8 24.46 -14.64 -17.11
N THR A 9 24.19 -14.71 -15.82
CA THR A 9 24.97 -13.99 -14.79
C THR A 9 25.25 -14.88 -13.61
N ARG A 10 26.34 -14.60 -12.89
CA ARG A 10 26.75 -15.39 -11.74
C ARG A 10 26.57 -14.59 -10.46
N THR A 11 25.95 -15.19 -9.45
CA THR A 11 25.77 -14.55 -8.13
C THR A 11 27.09 -14.55 -7.36
N LYS A 12 27.15 -13.76 -6.28
CA LYS A 12 28.28 -13.80 -5.33
C LYS A 12 28.49 -15.18 -4.70
N ARG A 13 27.45 -16.03 -4.67
CA ARG A 13 27.50 -17.41 -4.15
C ARG A 13 27.95 -18.44 -5.19
N GLY A 14 28.16 -18.00 -6.43
CA GLY A 14 28.57 -18.86 -7.54
C GLY A 14 27.40 -19.41 -8.36
N ASP A 15 26.16 -19.22 -7.93
CA ASP A 15 24.96 -19.67 -8.64
C ASP A 15 24.81 -18.98 -9.99
N GLU A 16 24.42 -19.75 -11.01
CA GLU A 16 24.12 -19.23 -12.33
C GLU A 16 22.65 -18.80 -12.41
N ILE A 17 22.41 -17.55 -12.81
CA ILE A 17 21.10 -17.01 -13.11
C ILE A 17 20.99 -16.85 -14.62
N ARG A 18 19.98 -17.50 -15.21
CA ARG A 18 19.65 -17.44 -16.63
C ARG A 18 18.33 -16.69 -16.80
N GLN A 19 18.35 -15.61 -17.58
CA GLN A 19 17.18 -14.77 -17.83
C GLN A 19 16.93 -14.61 -19.33
N LEU A 20 15.68 -14.66 -19.75
CA LEU A 20 15.28 -14.37 -21.11
C LEU A 20 15.34 -12.85 -21.36
N CYS A 21 16.08 -12.43 -22.37
CA CYS A 21 16.07 -11.04 -22.82
C CYS A 21 14.73 -10.75 -23.52
N VAL A 22 14.00 -9.76 -23.02
CA VAL A 22 12.63 -9.46 -23.44
C VAL A 22 12.63 -8.33 -24.48
N PRO A 23 12.17 -8.59 -25.72
CA PRO A 23 11.85 -7.55 -26.69
C PRO A 23 10.77 -6.59 -26.20
N LEU A 24 10.83 -5.32 -26.60
CA LEU A 24 9.89 -4.27 -26.17
C LEU A 24 8.41 -4.68 -26.31
N LYS A 25 8.05 -5.35 -27.42
CA LYS A 25 6.68 -5.80 -27.71
C LYS A 25 6.06 -6.73 -26.65
N PHE A 26 6.87 -7.45 -25.87
CA PHE A 26 6.38 -8.39 -24.85
C PHE A 26 6.39 -7.82 -23.42
N ARG A 27 6.92 -6.60 -23.21
CA ARG A 27 7.04 -6.04 -21.85
C ARG A 27 5.69 -5.78 -21.20
N LEU A 28 4.74 -5.26 -21.98
CA LEU A 28 3.40 -4.99 -21.47
C LEU A 28 2.71 -6.27 -21.01
N GLU A 29 2.87 -7.36 -21.76
CA GLU A 29 2.33 -8.67 -21.42
C GLU A 29 2.94 -9.23 -20.14
N ILE A 30 4.27 -9.15 -20.00
CA ILE A 30 4.96 -9.55 -18.76
C ILE A 30 4.48 -8.72 -17.57
N ASN A 31 4.32 -7.40 -17.75
CA ASN A 31 3.82 -6.52 -16.70
C ASN A 31 2.41 -6.92 -16.26
N ARG A 32 1.49 -7.16 -17.22
CA ARG A 32 0.13 -7.67 -16.96
C ARG A 32 0.13 -9.00 -16.20
N LEU A 33 0.88 -9.99 -16.69
CA LEU A 33 1.02 -11.29 -16.02
C LEU A 33 1.54 -11.15 -14.58
N SER A 34 2.51 -10.26 -14.38
CA SER A 34 3.14 -10.01 -13.08
C SER A 34 2.26 -9.24 -12.10
N HIS A 35 1.21 -8.58 -12.59
CA HIS A 35 0.31 -7.70 -11.85
C HIS A 35 -1.05 -8.35 -11.61
N ASP A 36 -1.71 -8.86 -12.65
CA ASP A 36 -3.07 -9.39 -12.58
C ASP A 36 -3.06 -10.90 -12.23
N GLU A 37 -2.65 -11.74 -13.19
CA GLU A 37 -2.84 -13.19 -13.13
C GLU A 37 -2.01 -13.87 -12.03
N ILE A 38 -0.68 -13.73 -12.12
CA ILE A 38 0.27 -14.31 -11.15
C ILE A 38 0.49 -13.31 -10.01
N GLY A 39 0.30 -12.03 -10.31
CA GLY A 39 0.54 -10.90 -9.44
C GLY A 39 -0.48 -10.70 -8.35
N GLY A 40 -1.77 -10.87 -8.65
CA GLY A 40 -2.86 -10.61 -7.71
C GLY A 40 -2.81 -9.20 -7.09
N HIS A 41 -2.38 -8.19 -7.85
CA HIS A 41 -2.18 -6.80 -7.39
C HIS A 41 -1.28 -6.67 -6.15
N LEU A 42 -0.35 -7.60 -5.96
CA LEU A 42 0.60 -7.59 -4.86
C LEU A 42 1.61 -6.43 -4.97
N ASP A 43 2.39 -6.21 -3.91
CA ASP A 43 3.44 -5.19 -3.87
C ASP A 43 4.35 -5.24 -5.11
N VAL A 44 4.58 -4.07 -5.73
CA VAL A 44 5.47 -3.87 -6.87
C VAL A 44 6.85 -4.50 -6.65
N THR A 45 7.34 -4.53 -5.41
CA THR A 45 8.60 -5.16 -5.03
C THR A 45 8.58 -6.67 -5.26
N LYS A 46 7.46 -7.33 -4.94
CA LYS A 46 7.27 -8.77 -5.18
C LYS A 46 7.18 -9.06 -6.68
N ALA A 47 6.44 -8.23 -7.42
CA ALA A 47 6.33 -8.36 -8.87
C ALA A 47 7.70 -8.24 -9.57
N LYS A 48 8.48 -7.21 -9.23
CA LYS A 48 9.86 -7.04 -9.72
C LYS A 48 10.72 -8.25 -9.44
N ASN A 49 10.76 -8.71 -8.17
CA ASN A 49 11.57 -9.86 -7.78
C ASN A 49 11.19 -11.13 -8.55
N ARG A 50 9.90 -11.30 -8.88
CA ARG A 50 9.43 -12.42 -9.69
C ARG A 50 9.87 -12.28 -11.14
N VAL A 51 9.61 -11.14 -11.77
CA VAL A 51 9.96 -10.89 -13.18
C VAL A 51 11.46 -11.05 -13.39
N LEU A 52 12.27 -10.49 -12.50
CA LEU A 52 13.72 -10.51 -12.61
C LEU A 52 14.36 -11.88 -12.34
N ARG A 53 13.63 -12.87 -11.84
CA ARG A 53 14.15 -14.24 -11.80
C ARG A 53 14.25 -14.86 -13.18
N TYR A 54 13.37 -14.46 -14.11
CA TYR A 54 13.22 -15.13 -15.41
C TYR A 54 13.50 -14.21 -16.60
N PHE A 55 13.38 -12.90 -16.43
CA PHE A 55 13.41 -11.94 -17.52
C PHE A 55 14.43 -10.84 -17.29
N PHE A 56 15.03 -10.39 -18.38
CA PHE A 56 15.96 -9.26 -18.44
C PHE A 56 15.57 -8.30 -19.55
N GLY A 57 15.78 -7.00 -19.33
CA GLY A 57 15.65 -5.99 -20.36
C GLY A 57 16.11 -4.62 -19.86
N PRO A 58 16.51 -3.71 -20.76
CA PRO A 58 16.84 -2.34 -20.36
C PRO A 58 15.62 -1.67 -19.74
N ASN A 59 15.80 -1.02 -18.58
CA ASN A 59 14.75 -0.29 -17.85
C ASN A 59 13.55 -1.13 -17.36
N ILE A 60 13.65 -2.47 -17.36
CA ILE A 60 12.52 -3.35 -16.94
C ILE A 60 12.01 -3.03 -15.52
N TYR A 61 12.89 -2.59 -14.62
CA TYR A 61 12.51 -2.14 -13.28
C TYR A 61 11.55 -0.95 -13.31
N ARG A 62 11.84 0.05 -14.16
CA ARG A 62 11.05 1.28 -14.28
C ARG A 62 9.72 0.99 -14.97
N ASP A 63 9.75 0.18 -16.02
CA ASP A 63 8.55 -0.20 -16.76
C ASP A 63 7.52 -0.89 -15.85
N ILE A 64 7.97 -1.77 -14.94
CA ILE A 64 7.10 -2.40 -13.94
C ILE A 64 6.54 -1.36 -12.96
N GLU A 65 7.36 -0.46 -12.44
CA GLU A 65 6.86 0.60 -11.53
C GLU A 65 5.81 1.49 -12.18
N GLU A 66 6.08 1.95 -13.40
CA GLU A 66 5.17 2.82 -14.15
C GLU A 66 3.85 2.10 -14.42
N PHE A 67 3.90 0.83 -14.79
CA PHE A 67 2.70 0.02 -14.99
C PHE A 67 1.86 -0.06 -13.70
N PHE A 68 2.47 -0.39 -12.56
CA PHE A 68 1.76 -0.49 -11.27
C PHE A 68 1.20 0.86 -10.82
N LYS A 69 1.88 1.97 -11.15
CA LYS A 69 1.38 3.34 -10.92
C LYS A 69 0.15 3.67 -11.75
N THR A 70 -0.18 2.94 -12.81
CA THR A 70 -1.41 3.19 -13.61
C THR A 70 -2.64 2.43 -13.11
N CYS A 71 -2.50 1.53 -12.13
CA CYS A 71 -3.61 0.73 -11.62
C CYS A 71 -4.40 1.46 -10.53
N ASP A 72 -5.69 1.76 -10.79
CA ASP A 72 -6.61 2.40 -9.83
C ASP A 72 -6.74 1.59 -8.52
N ALA A 73 -6.91 0.26 -8.62
CA ALA A 73 -7.05 -0.61 -7.44
C ALA A 73 -5.82 -0.54 -6.52
N CYS A 74 -4.62 -0.61 -7.10
CA CYS A 74 -3.37 -0.49 -6.34
C CYS A 74 -3.19 0.92 -5.75
N GLN A 75 -3.57 1.96 -6.48
CA GLN A 75 -3.50 3.35 -5.99
C GLN A 75 -4.44 3.58 -4.79
N ARG A 76 -5.68 3.08 -4.86
CA ARG A 76 -6.68 3.24 -3.77
C ARG A 76 -6.26 2.52 -2.49
N LEU A 77 -5.68 1.34 -2.62
CA LEU A 77 -5.13 0.61 -1.46
C LEU A 77 -4.00 1.43 -0.80
N GLY A 78 -3.16 2.07 -1.61
CA GLY A 78 -2.04 2.90 -1.18
C GLY A 78 -1.00 2.11 -0.36
N LYS A 79 0.12 2.73 0.00
CA LYS A 79 1.01 2.15 1.01
C LYS A 79 0.54 2.62 2.39
N PRO A 80 0.50 1.73 3.40
CA PRO A 80 0.12 2.10 4.77
C PRO A 80 0.94 3.27 5.35
N ARG A 81 2.14 3.49 4.81
CA ARG A 81 3.15 4.44 5.28
C ARG A 81 3.04 5.83 4.63
N ASP A 82 2.26 5.97 3.57
CA ASP A 82 2.18 7.23 2.81
C ASP A 82 1.25 8.26 3.48
N LYS A 83 0.54 7.86 4.53
CA LYS A 83 -0.30 8.76 5.33
C LYS A 83 0.57 9.42 6.39
N VAL A 84 1.32 10.45 5.99
CA VAL A 84 1.85 11.42 6.96
C VAL A 84 0.65 12.04 7.66
N LYS A 85 0.41 11.66 8.91
CA LYS A 85 -0.64 12.27 9.72
C LYS A 85 -0.26 13.74 9.91
N ALA A 86 -1.24 14.64 9.74
CA ALA A 86 -1.04 16.04 10.09
C ALA A 86 -0.55 16.13 11.55
N PRO A 87 0.40 17.04 11.87
CA PRO A 87 0.83 17.23 13.25
C PRO A 87 -0.35 17.49 14.16
N LEU A 88 -0.40 16.78 15.29
CA LEU A 88 -1.40 17.06 16.31
C LEU A 88 -1.14 18.46 16.87
N LYS A 89 -2.17 19.31 16.85
CA LYS A 89 -2.14 20.62 17.51
C LYS A 89 -2.61 20.45 18.94
N LEU A 90 -1.89 21.07 19.89
CA LEU A 90 -2.37 21.16 21.25
C LEU A 90 -3.67 21.96 21.30
N ILE A 91 -4.59 21.52 22.16
CA ILE A 91 -5.77 22.29 22.48
C ILE A 91 -5.30 23.49 23.32
N PRO A 92 -5.69 24.74 22.98
CA PRO A 92 -5.30 25.91 23.76
C PRO A 92 -5.82 25.80 25.19
N ILE A 93 -5.06 26.34 26.15
CA ILE A 93 -5.51 26.47 27.54
C ILE A 93 -6.66 27.48 27.54
N ILE A 94 -7.80 27.03 28.05
CA ILE A 94 -9.00 27.86 28.20
C ILE A 94 -8.88 28.57 29.56
N ALA A 95 -8.85 29.90 29.53
CA ALA A 95 -8.74 30.73 30.74
C ALA A 95 -10.10 31.03 31.38
N GLU A 96 -11.18 30.92 30.62
CA GLU A 96 -12.54 31.26 31.02
C GLU A 96 -13.40 30.01 31.10
N VAL A 97 -14.02 29.79 32.27
CA VAL A 97 -14.90 28.65 32.48
C VAL A 97 -16.09 28.72 31.52
N PHE A 98 -16.46 27.59 30.91
CA PHE A 98 -17.56 27.45 29.95
C PHE A 98 -17.29 28.06 28.57
N SER A 99 -16.07 28.49 28.26
CA SER A 99 -15.77 29.01 26.92
C SER A 99 -15.74 27.91 25.86
N LYS A 100 -15.63 26.63 26.26
CA LYS A 100 -15.69 25.49 25.36
C LYS A 100 -16.31 24.26 26.02
N ILE A 101 -17.23 23.62 25.31
CA ILE A 101 -17.90 22.40 25.75
C ILE A 101 -17.59 21.30 24.73
N ASN A 102 -17.02 20.18 25.18
CA ASN A 102 -16.86 18.98 24.36
C ASN A 102 -17.87 17.93 24.83
N ILE A 103 -18.74 17.49 23.90
CA ILE A 103 -19.81 16.52 24.15
C ILE A 103 -19.51 15.30 23.31
N ASP A 104 -19.48 14.12 23.94
CA ASP A 104 -19.31 12.83 23.27
C ASP A 104 -20.38 11.84 23.72
N THR A 105 -20.85 11.01 22.79
CA THR A 105 -21.87 9.99 23.04
C THR A 105 -21.23 8.64 23.29
N VAL A 106 -21.62 7.96 24.37
CA VAL A 106 -21.17 6.60 24.66
C VAL A 106 -22.19 5.58 24.14
N GLY A 107 -21.75 4.43 23.63
CA GLY A 107 -22.67 3.34 23.28
C GLY A 107 -22.03 1.98 23.11
N PRO A 108 -22.82 0.92 22.87
CA PRO A 108 -24.14 0.66 23.45
C PRO A 108 -24.02 0.30 24.95
N VAL A 109 -24.86 0.90 25.79
CA VAL A 109 -24.91 0.59 27.23
C VAL A 109 -25.90 -0.55 27.52
N PRO A 110 -25.59 -1.45 28.47
CA PRO A 110 -26.54 -2.48 28.90
C PRO A 110 -27.87 -1.86 29.35
N GLN A 111 -28.99 -2.42 28.90
CA GLN A 111 -30.34 -1.86 29.10
C GLN A 111 -30.69 -1.57 30.57
N LYS A 112 -30.09 -2.31 31.51
CA LYS A 112 -30.25 -2.11 32.96
C LYS A 112 -29.67 -0.78 33.48
N GLN A 113 -28.81 -0.11 32.71
CA GLN A 113 -28.19 1.18 33.05
C GLN A 113 -28.89 2.38 32.39
N ILE A 114 -29.85 2.14 31.49
CA ILE A 114 -30.52 3.18 30.70
C ILE A 114 -31.70 3.81 31.47
N LEU A 115 -32.28 3.08 32.44
CA LEU A 115 -33.50 3.51 33.14
C LEU A 115 -33.25 4.57 34.23
N ASP A 116 -32.01 4.74 34.69
CA ASP A 116 -31.66 5.73 35.73
C ASP A 116 -31.00 7.01 35.16
N TYR A 117 -30.42 6.94 33.95
CA TYR A 117 -29.68 8.06 33.35
C TYR A 117 -29.90 8.07 31.84
N GLY A 118 -30.84 8.89 31.36
CA GLY A 118 -31.07 9.09 29.93
C GLY A 118 -29.77 9.45 29.20
N HIS A 119 -29.50 8.78 28.07
CA HIS A 119 -28.31 8.92 27.20
C HIS A 119 -27.02 9.33 27.94
N MET A 120 -26.19 8.34 28.27
CA MET A 120 -24.90 8.56 28.91
C MET A 120 -23.96 9.36 27.97
N CYS A 121 -23.93 10.68 28.16
CA CYS A 121 -23.07 11.62 27.45
C CYS A 121 -21.87 11.98 28.33
N ASN A 122 -20.66 11.89 27.79
CA ASN A 122 -19.48 12.41 28.46
C ASN A 122 -19.40 13.92 28.21
N LEU A 123 -19.59 14.70 29.26
CA LEU A 123 -19.43 16.15 29.21
C LEU A 123 -18.08 16.52 29.81
N LYS A 124 -17.19 17.11 29.01
CA LYS A 124 -16.01 17.82 29.51
C LYS A 124 -16.20 19.30 29.28
N VAL A 125 -16.41 20.01 30.37
CA VAL A 125 -16.45 21.48 30.42
C VAL A 125 -15.03 21.96 30.73
N SER A 126 -14.54 22.93 29.95
CA SER A 126 -13.30 23.64 30.20
C SER A 126 -13.58 25.13 30.34
#